data_AF-A0A2D7PEF1-F1
#
_entry.id   AF-A0A2D7PEF1-F1
#
_cell.length_a   1.000
_cell.length_b   1.000
_cell.length_c   1.000
_cell.angle_alpha   90.00
_cell.angle_beta   90.00
_cell.angle_gamma   90.00
#
_symmetry.space_group_name_H-M   'P 1'
#
loop_
_entity.id
_entity.type
_entity.pdbx_description
1 polymer ?
#
loop_
_entity_poly.entity_id
_entity_poly.type
_entity_poly.pdbx_seq_one_letter_code
_entity_poly.pdbx_strand_id
1 'polypeptide(L)' 'MKGVPHFKKDGTIYKGATHKDAKGKLMSGKTHTKRSMYVYHINELPKKSLMKAYKQAKLLK' A
#
# COMPACT_ATOMS: atom_id res chain seq x y z
N MET A 1 11.66 7.02 1.49
CA MET A 1 11.02 7.34 0.19
C MET A 1 9.85 8.29 0.43
N LYS A 2 10.11 9.60 0.42
CA LYS A 2 9.02 10.59 0.40
C LYS A 2 8.42 10.55 -1.02
N GLY A 3 7.15 10.18 -1.15
CA GLY A 3 6.42 10.33 -2.43
C GLY A 3 5.90 9.05 -3.10
N VAL A 4 6.21 7.84 -2.61
CA VAL A 4 5.59 6.63 -3.17
C VAL A 4 4.27 6.33 -2.43
N PRO A 5 3.12 6.30 -3.12
CA PRO A 5 1.86 5.91 -2.51
C PRO A 5 1.86 4.43 -2.12
N HIS A 6 1.26 4.12 -0.98
CA HIS A 6 1.00 2.76 -0.54
C HIS A 6 -0.40 2.33 -0.97
N PHE A 7 -0.59 1.04 -1.20
CA PHE A 7 -1.86 0.47 -1.60
C PHE A 7 -2.17 -0.79 -0.81
N LYS A 8 -3.45 -1.04 -0.56
CA LYS A 8 -3.94 -2.35 -0.13
C LYS A 8 -3.81 -3.34 -1.28
N LYS A 9 -3.86 -4.65 -0.98
CA LYS A 9 -3.77 -5.74 -1.97
C LYS A 9 -4.79 -5.62 -3.13
N ASP A 10 -5.92 -4.96 -2.89
CA ASP A 10 -6.97 -4.74 -3.88
C ASP A 10 -6.68 -3.55 -4.83
N GLY A 11 -5.63 -2.76 -4.57
CA GLY A 11 -5.27 -1.57 -5.32
C GLY A 11 -5.84 -0.26 -4.74
N THR A 12 -6.48 -0.31 -3.56
CA THR A 12 -6.96 0.91 -2.89
C THR A 12 -5.79 1.67 -2.23
N ILE A 13 -5.67 2.96 -2.50
CA ILE A 13 -4.65 3.83 -1.92
C ILE A 13 -4.78 3.92 -0.40
N TYR A 14 -3.66 3.78 0.28
CA TYR A 14 -3.52 3.92 1.71
C TYR A 14 -2.64 5.15 2.02
N LYS A 15 -3.23 6.13 2.70
CA LYS A 15 -2.58 7.40 3.06
C LYS A 15 -2.23 7.51 4.55
N GLY A 16 -2.51 6.47 5.33
CA GLY A 16 -2.27 6.45 6.77
C GLY A 16 -0.81 6.17 7.12
N ALA A 17 -0.51 6.20 8.43
CA ALA A 17 0.78 5.79 8.96
C ALA A 17 1.06 4.32 8.64
N THR A 18 2.32 3.98 8.41
CA THR A 18 2.76 2.61 8.16
C THR A 18 3.93 2.25 9.08
N HIS A 19 4.11 0.96 9.31
CA HIS A 19 5.29 0.40 9.96
C HIS A 19 5.72 -0.87 9.24
N LYS A 20 6.96 -1.31 9.47
CA LYS A 20 7.46 -2.61 8.98
C LYS A 20 7.24 -3.67 10.05
N ASP A 21 6.85 -4.87 9.64
CA ASP A 21 6.82 -6.04 10.51
C ASP A 21 8.24 -6.60 10.74
N ALA A 22 8.34 -7.65 11.57
CA ALA A 22 9.61 -8.32 11.87
C ALA A 22 10.30 -8.94 10.63
N LYS A 23 9.54 -9.19 9.55
CA LYS A 23 10.05 -9.70 8.27
C LYS A 23 10.33 -8.58 7.26
N GLY A 24 10.19 -7.32 7.66
CA GLY A 24 10.42 -6.13 6.83
C GLY A 24 9.24 -5.74 5.92
N LYS A 25 8.09 -6.40 6.00
CA LYS A 25 6.89 -6.09 5.19
C LYS A 25 6.14 -4.89 5.74
N LEU A 26 5.64 -4.05 4.85
CA LEU A 26 4.87 -2.86 5.19
C LEU A 26 3.44 -3.21 5.64
N MET A 27 3.02 -2.61 6.75
CA MET A 27 1.68 -2.74 7.29
C MET A 27 1.07 -1.38 7.66
N SER A 28 -0.26 -1.35 7.72
CA SER A 28 -1.04 -0.19 8.11
C SER A 28 -0.97 0.09 9.62
N GLY A 29 -1.12 1.37 9.97
CA GLY A 29 -1.03 1.87 11.33
C GLY A 29 0.40 2.16 11.78
N LYS A 30 0.52 2.95 12.85
CA LYS A 30 1.81 3.33 13.46
C LYS A 30 2.47 2.17 14.22
N THR A 31 1.67 1.26 14.75
CA THR A 31 2.11 0.12 15.58
C THR A 31 1.54 -1.19 15.06
N HIS A 32 2.25 -2.29 15.34
CA HIS A 32 1.82 -3.64 14.96
C HIS A 32 0.63 -4.07 15.82
N THR A 33 -0.54 -4.16 15.20
CA THR A 33 -1.76 -4.65 15.86
C THR A 33 -2.38 -5.77 15.05
N LYS A 34 -3.24 -6.58 15.67
CA LYS A 34 -4.01 -7.63 14.96
C LYS A 34 -4.90 -7.09 13.84
N ARG A 35 -5.21 -5.79 13.86
CA ARG A 35 -6.02 -5.10 12.83
C ARG A 35 -5.16 -4.46 11.74
N SER A 36 -3.84 -4.46 11.89
CA SER A 36 -2.92 -3.96 10.87
C SER A 36 -3.02 -4.85 9.64
N MET A 37 -3.13 -4.22 8.47
CA MET A 37 -3.23 -4.87 7.17
C MET A 37 -1.96 -4.61 6.38
N TYR A 38 -1.54 -5.57 5.57
CA TYR A 38 -0.42 -5.35 4.67
C TYR A 38 -0.73 -4.28 3.63
N VAL A 39 0.24 -3.41 3.39
CA VAL A 39 0.22 -2.41 2.33
C VAL A 39 1.45 -2.59 1.45
N TYR A 40 1.30 -2.24 0.18
CA TYR A 40 2.19 -2.61 -0.91
C TYR A 40 2.50 -1.38 -1.75
N HIS A 41 3.65 -1.35 -2.39
CA HIS A 41 3.91 -0.41 -3.47
C HIS A 41 3.18 -0.85 -4.74
N ILE A 42 3.02 0.08 -5.68
CA ILE A 42 2.31 -0.18 -6.93
C ILE A 42 2.91 -1.38 -7.71
N ASN A 43 4.23 -1.50 -7.72
CA ASN A 43 4.94 -2.59 -8.42
C ASN A 43 4.76 -3.97 -7.76
N GLU A 44 4.27 -4.02 -6.53
CA GLU A 44 4.03 -5.26 -5.76
C GLU A 44 2.57 -5.73 -5.89
N LEU A 45 1.71 -4.96 -6.53
CA LEU A 45 0.30 -5.31 -6.72
C LEU A 45 0.11 -6.30 -7.88
N PRO A 46 -0.90 -7.19 -7.78
CA PRO A 46 -1.26 -8.06 -8.89
C PRO A 46 -1.82 -7.24 -10.05
N LYS A 47 -1.65 -7.72 -11.30
CA LYS A 47 -2.08 -7.03 -12.52
C LYS A 47 -3.53 -6.54 -12.48
N LYS A 48 -4.44 -7.33 -11.89
CA LYS A 48 -5.86 -6.99 -11.71
C LYS A 48 -6.12 -5.74 -10.85
N SER A 49 -5.21 -5.44 -9.93
CA SER A 49 -5.34 -4.32 -8.98
C SER A 49 -4.53 -3.10 -9.40
N LEU A 50 -3.61 -3.25 -10.36
CA LEU A 50 -2.79 -2.16 -10.89
C LEU A 50 -3.65 -1.04 -11.48
N MET A 51 -4.62 -1.34 -12.34
CA MET A 51 -5.50 -0.33 -12.94
C MET A 51 -6.18 0.55 -11.88
N LYS A 52 -6.71 -0.07 -10.81
CA LYS A 52 -7.34 0.66 -9.69
C LYS A 52 -6.32 1.54 -8.96
N ALA A 53 -5.14 1.01 -8.68
CA ALA A 53 -4.06 1.75 -8.04
C ALA A 53 -3.58 2.95 -8.87
N TYR A 54 -3.34 2.76 -10.17
CA TYR A 54 -2.96 3.84 -11.08
C TYR A 54 -4.04 4.94 -11.14
N LYS A 55 -5.33 4.57 -11.18
CA LYS A 55 -6.44 5.53 -11.17
C LYS A 55 -6.48 6.33 -9.87
N GLN A 56 -6.37 5.66 -8.73
CA GLN A 56 -6.43 6.33 -7.43
C GLN A 56 -5.21 7.19 -7.12
N ALA A 57 -4.04 6.80 -7.63
CA ALA A 57 -2.82 7.58 -7.52
C ALA A 57 -2.72 8.73 -8.54
N LYS A 58 -3.72 8.90 -9.42
CA LYS A 58 -3.69 9.85 -10.55
C LYS A 58 -2.44 9.68 -11.43
N LEU A 59 -1.99 8.43 -11.56
CA LEU A 59 -0.85 8.04 -12.39
C LEU A 59 -1.28 7.60 -13.79
N LEU A 60 -2.58 7.39 -14.03
CA LEU A 60 -3.15 7.35 -15.37
C LEU A 60 -3.18 8.79 -15.90
N LYS A 61 -2.33 9.08 -16.88
CA LYS A 61 -2.40 10.29 -17.71
C LYS A 61 -3.36 10.08 -18.87
#